data_AF-A0A3Q0S7C2-F1
#
_entry.id   AF-A0A3Q0S7C2-F1
#
_cell.length_a   1.000
_cell.length_b   1.000
_cell.length_c   1.000
_cell.angle_alpha   90.00
_cell.angle_beta   90.00
_cell.angle_gamma   90.00
#
_symmetry.space_group_name_H-M   'P 1'
#
loop_
_entity.id
_entity.type
_entity.pdbx_description
1 polymer ?
#
loop_
_entity_poly.entity_id
_entity_poly.type
_entity_poly.pdbx_seq_one_letter_code
_entity_poly.pdbx_strand_id
1 'polypeptide(L)'
;MIVFLFSSVSSSLMHMHSKPSCSGVENMLFYTITEGKEQVPISYFTAALKKTGLHPSDPRLKDCMDNIRQAVKESVGEVMMDRDLFHRCVGGNIVLLIQAFRKKFIIPEFDVFVQKINEIYEKVQNQSDGKVADYIPQLAKFSPELWGVSLCTVDGQRHSVGHTKQPFCLQSCVKPLQYAIAVHESGTEKVHRYVGMEPSGLKFNVLSLDDEDKPHNPMVNPGAIVISSLIKVDRYVLAESARTVYHSLFSKRQFQSEKETGDRNFAIGYYMKEKKCFPPGADMIDALDFYFQLCSIEVTCESGSIMAATLANGGICPITGERILSAEAVRNTLSLMHSCGMYDFSGQMAFHVGLPAKSGVSGAILLVIPNVMGVMCWSPPLDRVGNSVRGIHFCQELVSVFNFHNYDNLSHFVKKQDPRRQDGEDRNRSVFNLLFAAYSGDVSALRRFALSSMDMDLKDHDSRTALHVAAAEGHMDVVKFLTETCKADPFVEDRWGNLPVNDAMQFGHDEVVKVLKDYQQECRQQEKQHSEAVHSKKLDTIEGMV
;
A
#
# COMPACT_ATOMS: atom_id res chain seq x y z
N MET A 1 10.84 36.31 -47.38
CA MET A 1 12.00 36.54 -46.48
C MET A 1 11.89 35.54 -45.33
N ILE A 2 12.71 34.50 -45.10
CA ILE A 2 13.69 33.68 -45.88
C ILE A 2 13.55 32.26 -45.24
N VAL A 3 13.37 31.10 -45.88
CA VAL A 3 13.52 30.57 -47.27
C VAL A 3 14.93 30.05 -47.64
N PHE A 4 15.14 28.75 -47.33
CA PHE A 4 16.13 27.80 -47.90
C PHE A 4 17.63 27.93 -47.52
N LEU A 5 18.36 26.83 -47.84
CA LEU A 5 19.75 26.47 -47.48
C LEU A 5 19.86 25.88 -46.05
N PHE A 6 20.39 24.68 -45.79
CA PHE A 6 21.29 23.83 -46.60
C PHE A 6 20.85 22.35 -46.69
N SER A 7 21.02 21.79 -47.89
CA SER A 7 21.23 20.35 -48.11
C SER A 7 22.68 20.10 -48.51
N SER A 8 23.13 18.84 -48.41
CA SER A 8 24.43 18.31 -48.86
C SER A 8 25.72 18.80 -48.16
N VAL A 9 26.10 18.10 -47.08
CA VAL A 9 27.42 17.43 -47.03
C VAL A 9 27.19 16.03 -46.43
N SER A 10 27.18 15.01 -47.28
CA SER A 10 27.19 13.59 -46.88
C SER A 10 28.39 12.92 -47.50
N SER A 11 29.48 12.82 -46.73
CA SER A 11 30.57 11.84 -46.89
C SER A 11 31.61 12.05 -45.78
N SER A 12 32.33 10.99 -45.41
CA SER A 12 33.59 11.04 -44.66
C SER A 12 33.56 11.53 -43.20
N LEU A 13 32.81 10.81 -42.35
CA LEU A 13 33.19 10.59 -40.93
C LEU A 13 32.59 9.28 -40.39
N MET A 14 32.88 8.18 -41.10
CA MET A 14 32.72 6.83 -40.56
C MET A 14 33.87 6.49 -39.59
N HIS A 15 33.58 5.63 -38.62
CA HIS A 15 34.51 5.09 -37.62
C HIS A 15 35.10 6.07 -36.60
N MET A 16 34.24 6.51 -35.67
CA MET A 16 34.57 6.32 -34.25
C MET A 16 33.57 5.36 -33.61
N HIS A 17 34.05 4.27 -33.02
CA HIS A 17 33.22 3.37 -32.23
C HIS A 17 32.70 4.08 -30.98
N SER A 18 31.43 4.48 -30.98
CA SER A 18 30.71 4.77 -29.74
C SER A 18 30.56 3.47 -28.95
N LYS A 19 31.36 3.31 -27.89
CA LYS A 19 31.05 2.31 -26.85
C LYS A 19 29.65 2.64 -26.30
N PRO A 20 28.70 1.68 -26.23
CA PRO A 20 27.39 1.95 -25.64
C PRO A 20 27.57 2.21 -24.14
N SER A 21 27.28 3.44 -23.71
CA SER A 21 27.51 3.91 -22.33
C SER A 21 26.56 3.31 -21.28
N CYS A 22 25.67 2.40 -21.65
CA CYS A 22 24.72 1.74 -20.75
C CYS A 22 25.22 0.41 -20.15
N SER A 23 26.15 -0.27 -20.83
CA SER A 23 26.51 -1.67 -20.51
C SER A 23 27.03 -1.88 -19.08
N GLY A 24 27.64 -0.86 -18.46
CA GLY A 24 28.10 -0.95 -17.07
C GLY A 24 26.98 -1.23 -16.07
N VAL A 25 25.81 -0.60 -16.23
CA VAL A 25 24.71 -0.69 -15.25
C VAL A 25 23.99 -2.04 -15.34
N GLU A 26 23.82 -2.56 -16.55
CA GLU A 26 23.22 -3.89 -16.79
C GLU A 26 24.12 -5.00 -16.24
N ASN A 27 25.45 -4.87 -16.39
CA ASN A 27 26.40 -5.79 -15.79
C ASN A 27 26.36 -5.73 -14.25
N MET A 28 26.27 -4.53 -13.64
CA MET A 28 26.09 -4.39 -12.19
C MET A 28 24.79 -5.03 -11.72
N LEU A 29 23.70 -4.84 -12.45
CA LEU A 29 22.41 -5.45 -12.14
C LEU A 29 22.47 -6.98 -12.25
N PHE A 30 23.10 -7.52 -13.30
CA PHE A 30 23.34 -8.95 -13.44
C PHE A 30 24.05 -9.51 -12.21
N TYR A 31 25.24 -8.98 -11.85
CA TYR A 31 25.99 -9.45 -10.69
C TYR A 31 25.27 -9.24 -9.35
N THR A 32 24.40 -8.22 -9.24
CA THR A 32 23.53 -8.02 -8.07
C THR A 32 22.48 -9.12 -7.95
N ILE A 33 21.89 -9.54 -9.07
CA ILE A 33 20.91 -10.62 -9.10
C ILE A 33 21.59 -11.98 -8.91
N THR A 34 22.71 -12.24 -9.58
CA THR A 34 23.38 -13.55 -9.60
C THR A 34 24.29 -13.82 -8.40
N GLU A 35 24.38 -12.89 -7.44
CA GLU A 35 25.29 -12.96 -6.29
C GLU A 35 26.76 -13.15 -6.72
N GLY A 36 27.15 -12.48 -7.82
CA GLY A 36 28.51 -12.57 -8.38
C GLY A 36 28.77 -13.79 -9.27
N LYS A 37 27.79 -14.67 -9.53
CA LYS A 37 27.95 -15.82 -10.45
C LYS A 37 27.96 -15.36 -11.91
N GLU A 38 28.85 -15.94 -12.72
CA GLU A 38 28.97 -15.64 -14.16
C GLU A 38 27.78 -16.13 -15.00
N GLN A 39 27.07 -17.17 -14.55
CA GLN A 39 25.85 -17.68 -15.16
C GLN A 39 24.87 -18.20 -14.10
N VAL A 40 23.56 -18.05 -14.33
CA VAL A 40 22.49 -18.62 -13.50
C VAL A 40 21.38 -19.22 -14.36
N PRO A 41 20.64 -20.24 -13.89
CA PRO A 41 19.43 -20.70 -14.59
C PRO A 41 18.39 -19.59 -14.75
N ILE A 42 17.65 -19.56 -15.86
CA ILE A 42 16.53 -18.62 -16.06
C ILE A 42 15.45 -18.77 -14.96
N SER A 43 15.30 -19.96 -14.39
CA SER A 43 14.44 -20.23 -13.23
C SER A 43 14.82 -19.39 -12.00
N TYR A 44 16.12 -19.19 -11.77
CA TYR A 44 16.66 -18.36 -10.68
C TYR A 44 16.35 -16.86 -10.90
N PHE A 45 16.58 -16.32 -12.10
CA PHE A 45 16.18 -14.94 -12.44
C PHE A 45 14.66 -14.74 -12.28
N THR A 46 13.85 -15.71 -12.73
CA THR A 46 12.39 -15.64 -12.61
C THR A 46 11.91 -15.68 -11.16
N ALA A 47 12.59 -16.44 -10.30
CA ALA A 47 12.32 -16.48 -8.86
C ALA A 47 12.71 -15.16 -8.17
N ALA A 48 13.90 -14.62 -8.49
CA ALA A 48 14.36 -13.33 -7.98
C ALA A 48 13.43 -12.18 -8.39
N LEU A 49 12.98 -12.16 -9.65
CA LEU A 49 11.99 -11.20 -10.14
C LEU A 49 10.66 -11.30 -9.38
N LYS A 50 10.12 -12.51 -9.17
CA LYS A 50 8.90 -12.71 -8.37
C LYS A 50 9.06 -12.22 -6.92
N LYS A 51 10.24 -12.35 -6.32
CA LYS A 51 10.52 -11.86 -4.96
C LYS A 51 10.36 -10.34 -4.83
N THR A 52 10.59 -9.58 -5.91
CA THR A 52 10.33 -8.13 -5.94
C THR A 52 8.83 -7.78 -5.93
N GLY A 53 7.95 -8.76 -6.13
CA GLY A 53 6.50 -8.59 -6.29
C GLY A 53 6.05 -8.34 -7.74
N LEU A 54 6.97 -8.12 -8.68
CA LEU A 54 6.63 -8.03 -10.11
C LEU A 54 6.18 -9.40 -10.65
N HIS A 55 5.14 -9.38 -11.47
CA HIS A 55 4.56 -10.58 -12.06
C HIS A 55 5.03 -10.76 -13.51
N PRO A 56 5.32 -12.00 -13.99
CA PRO A 56 5.74 -12.26 -15.38
C PRO A 56 4.73 -11.94 -16.49
N SER A 57 3.57 -11.36 -16.15
CA SER A 57 2.56 -10.85 -17.09
C SER A 57 2.37 -9.32 -16.98
N ASP A 58 3.26 -8.63 -16.28
CA ASP A 58 3.30 -7.16 -16.28
C ASP A 58 3.59 -6.66 -17.70
N PRO A 59 2.71 -5.83 -18.31
CA PRO A 59 2.93 -5.26 -19.63
C PRO A 59 4.27 -4.54 -19.79
N ARG A 60 4.80 -3.91 -18.73
CA ARG A 60 6.09 -3.20 -18.73
C ARG A 60 7.30 -4.14 -18.73
N LEU A 61 7.09 -5.45 -18.61
CA LEU A 61 8.12 -6.50 -18.71
C LEU A 61 7.95 -7.37 -19.96
N LYS A 62 7.01 -7.05 -20.86
CA LYS A 62 6.66 -7.90 -22.00
C LYS A 62 7.87 -8.28 -22.84
N ASP A 63 8.67 -7.30 -23.27
CA ASP A 63 9.80 -7.54 -24.18
C ASP A 63 10.86 -8.44 -23.52
N CYS A 64 11.19 -8.20 -22.25
CA CYS A 64 12.07 -9.06 -21.46
C CYS A 64 11.54 -10.49 -21.35
N MET A 65 10.25 -10.66 -21.04
CA MET A 65 9.63 -11.97 -20.92
C MET A 65 9.51 -12.71 -22.26
N ASP A 66 9.29 -12.00 -23.36
CA ASP A 66 9.23 -12.58 -24.71
C ASP A 66 10.63 -12.96 -25.21
N ASN A 67 11.67 -12.15 -24.96
CA ASN A 67 13.07 -12.50 -25.22
C ASN A 67 13.52 -13.73 -24.41
N ILE A 68 13.12 -13.81 -23.13
CA ILE A 68 13.36 -15.00 -22.28
C ILE A 68 12.66 -16.24 -22.87
N ARG A 69 11.39 -16.13 -23.27
CA ARG A 69 10.64 -17.23 -23.90
C ARG A 69 11.27 -17.68 -25.22
N GLN A 70 11.83 -16.76 -26.00
CA GLN A 70 12.52 -17.09 -27.25
C GLN A 70 13.80 -17.91 -26.96
N ALA A 71 14.66 -17.43 -26.05
CA ALA A 71 15.88 -18.16 -25.68
C ALA A 71 15.62 -19.58 -25.13
N VAL A 72 14.52 -19.75 -24.38
CA VAL A 72 14.06 -21.07 -23.89
C VAL A 72 13.57 -21.96 -25.04
N LYS A 73 12.90 -21.41 -26.06
CA LYS A 73 12.45 -22.19 -27.24
C LYS A 73 13.58 -22.61 -28.18
N GLU A 74 14.64 -21.80 -28.26
CA GLU A 74 15.81 -22.07 -29.10
C GLU A 74 16.77 -23.10 -28.48
N SER A 75 16.56 -23.47 -27.22
CA SER A 75 17.43 -24.37 -26.44
C SER A 75 16.78 -25.73 -26.20
N VAL A 76 17.60 -26.80 -26.21
CA VAL A 76 17.14 -28.20 -26.03
C VAL A 76 17.16 -28.63 -24.54
N GLY A 77 17.62 -27.77 -23.63
CA GLY A 77 17.76 -28.05 -22.19
C GLY A 77 17.58 -26.81 -21.32
N GLU A 78 17.93 -26.91 -20.02
CA GLU A 78 17.85 -25.77 -19.11
C GLU A 78 18.78 -24.63 -19.57
N VAL A 79 18.20 -23.45 -19.74
CA VAL A 79 18.93 -22.28 -20.24
C VAL A 79 19.65 -21.58 -19.10
N MET A 80 20.97 -21.53 -19.22
CA MET A 80 21.84 -20.70 -18.41
C MET A 80 21.84 -19.27 -18.97
N MET A 81 21.47 -18.32 -18.13
CA MET A 81 21.54 -16.89 -18.41
C MET A 81 22.93 -16.37 -18.01
N ASP A 82 23.72 -16.09 -19.03
CA ASP A 82 24.95 -15.31 -18.95
C ASP A 82 24.65 -13.80 -19.11
N ARG A 83 25.72 -12.99 -19.05
CA ARG A 83 25.65 -11.53 -19.19
C ARG A 83 25.10 -11.06 -20.53
N ASP A 84 25.43 -11.76 -21.62
CA ASP A 84 25.02 -11.38 -22.98
C ASP A 84 23.54 -11.72 -23.21
N LEU A 85 23.07 -12.89 -22.75
CA LEU A 85 21.65 -13.22 -22.75
C LEU A 85 20.86 -12.27 -21.83
N PHE A 86 21.37 -11.98 -20.64
CA PHE A 86 20.75 -11.01 -19.73
C PHE A 86 20.58 -9.65 -20.40
N HIS A 87 21.65 -9.08 -20.98
CA HIS A 87 21.61 -7.80 -21.70
C HIS A 87 20.56 -7.79 -22.82
N ARG A 88 20.52 -8.84 -23.67
CA ARG A 88 19.49 -8.99 -24.71
C ARG A 88 18.07 -9.05 -24.14
N CYS A 89 17.87 -9.72 -23.00
CA CYS A 89 16.58 -9.82 -22.36
C CYS A 89 16.15 -8.49 -21.71
N VAL A 90 16.99 -7.84 -20.92
CA VAL A 90 16.55 -6.74 -20.05
C VAL A 90 16.55 -5.34 -20.68
N GLY A 91 17.24 -5.13 -21.80
CA GLY A 91 17.54 -3.78 -22.33
C GLY A 91 16.32 -2.85 -22.49
N GLY A 92 15.17 -3.37 -22.93
CA GLY A 92 13.94 -2.56 -23.06
C GLY A 92 13.25 -2.20 -21.74
N ASN A 93 13.53 -2.93 -20.66
CA ASN A 93 12.81 -2.84 -19.38
C ASN A 93 13.74 -2.55 -18.19
N ILE A 94 15.00 -2.20 -18.47
CA ILE A 94 16.10 -2.08 -17.51
C ILE A 94 15.81 -1.09 -16.36
N VAL A 95 15.14 0.03 -16.64
CA VAL A 95 14.83 1.06 -15.62
C VAL A 95 13.92 0.50 -14.51
N LEU A 96 12.88 -0.26 -14.89
CA LEU A 96 11.95 -0.90 -13.95
C LEU A 96 12.66 -1.99 -13.13
N LEU A 97 13.52 -2.79 -13.78
CA LEU A 97 14.28 -3.84 -13.11
C LEU A 97 15.33 -3.27 -12.14
N ILE A 98 15.98 -2.14 -12.48
CA ILE A 98 16.86 -1.41 -11.57
C ILE A 98 16.08 -0.93 -10.33
N GLN A 99 14.86 -0.39 -10.49
CA GLN A 99 14.04 0.02 -9.35
C GLN A 99 13.66 -1.18 -8.46
N ALA A 100 13.25 -2.30 -9.08
CA ALA A 100 12.86 -3.52 -8.39
C ALA A 100 14.01 -4.10 -7.54
N PHE A 101 15.17 -4.37 -8.16
CA PHE A 101 16.29 -5.04 -7.49
C PHE A 101 17.09 -4.12 -6.55
N ARG A 102 17.01 -2.78 -6.71
CA ARG A 102 17.57 -1.84 -5.72
C ARG A 102 16.64 -1.56 -4.54
N LYS A 103 15.57 -2.34 -4.37
CA LYS A 103 14.52 -2.14 -3.34
C LYS A 103 13.99 -0.69 -3.33
N LYS A 104 13.73 -0.12 -4.51
CA LYS A 104 13.22 1.26 -4.68
C LYS A 104 11.73 1.38 -4.94
N PHE A 105 11.01 0.26 -4.95
CA PHE A 105 9.56 0.26 -4.88
C PHE A 105 9.04 0.67 -3.50
N ILE A 106 7.79 1.13 -3.49
CA ILE A 106 7.05 1.62 -2.32
C ILE A 106 6.91 0.59 -1.20
N ILE A 107 7.05 -0.71 -1.51
CA ILE A 107 7.25 -1.77 -0.52
C ILE A 107 8.58 -2.48 -0.85
N PRO A 108 9.69 -2.11 -0.18
CA PRO A 108 11.02 -2.67 -0.40
C PRO A 108 11.13 -4.18 -0.18
N GLU A 109 10.44 -4.71 0.84
CA GLU A 109 10.57 -6.09 1.33
C GLU A 109 9.24 -6.85 1.14
N PHE A 110 8.81 -6.89 -0.13
CA PHE A 110 7.47 -7.32 -0.52
C PHE A 110 7.15 -8.78 -0.14
N ASP A 111 8.13 -9.68 -0.11
CA ASP A 111 7.94 -11.06 0.31
C ASP A 111 7.61 -11.19 1.81
N VAL A 112 8.23 -10.38 2.66
CA VAL A 112 7.91 -10.29 4.10
C VAL A 112 6.53 -9.68 4.31
N PHE A 113 6.24 -8.58 3.60
CA PHE A 113 4.91 -7.95 3.61
C PHE A 113 3.79 -8.92 3.19
N VAL A 114 4.03 -9.72 2.15
CA VAL A 114 3.09 -10.74 1.66
C VAL A 114 2.80 -11.83 2.69
N GLN A 115 3.79 -12.25 3.49
CA GLN A 115 3.56 -13.19 4.59
C GLN A 115 2.56 -12.63 5.60
N LYS A 116 2.69 -11.34 5.98
CA LYS A 116 1.74 -10.66 6.86
C LYS A 116 0.34 -10.50 6.26
N ILE A 117 0.23 -10.28 4.95
CA ILE A 117 -1.07 -10.29 4.26
C ILE A 117 -1.73 -11.68 4.31
N ASN A 118 -0.95 -12.77 4.19
CA ASN A 118 -1.48 -14.13 4.33
C ASN A 118 -1.94 -14.42 5.76
N GLU A 119 -1.15 -14.05 6.78
CA GLU A 119 -1.54 -14.17 8.20
C GLU A 119 -2.89 -13.47 8.48
N ILE A 120 -3.09 -12.26 7.94
CA ILE A 120 -4.36 -11.52 8.06
C ILE A 120 -5.49 -12.24 7.31
N TYR A 121 -5.25 -12.72 6.09
CA TYR A 121 -6.24 -13.47 5.30
C TYR A 121 -6.72 -14.72 6.04
N GLU A 122 -5.80 -15.51 6.60
CA GLU A 122 -6.08 -16.75 7.34
C GLU A 122 -6.86 -16.49 8.63
N LYS A 123 -6.47 -15.45 9.39
CA LYS A 123 -7.22 -15.00 10.57
C LYS A 123 -8.67 -14.65 10.24
N VAL A 124 -8.90 -13.98 9.12
CA VAL A 124 -10.22 -13.51 8.68
C VAL A 124 -11.04 -14.58 7.97
N GLN A 125 -10.40 -15.59 7.36
CA GLN A 125 -11.08 -16.68 6.63
C GLN A 125 -12.13 -17.41 7.49
N ASN A 126 -11.87 -17.54 8.80
CA ASN A 126 -12.74 -18.22 9.76
C ASN A 126 -14.02 -17.45 10.14
N GLN A 127 -14.20 -16.21 9.67
CA GLN A 127 -15.43 -15.45 9.89
C GLN A 127 -16.56 -15.98 8.98
N SER A 128 -17.58 -16.59 9.59
CA SER A 128 -18.75 -17.17 8.92
C SER A 128 -20.04 -16.32 9.06
N ASP A 129 -19.94 -15.16 9.70
CA ASP A 129 -21.06 -14.23 9.86
C ASP A 129 -21.53 -13.60 8.54
N GLY A 130 -22.78 -13.15 8.53
CA GLY A 130 -23.42 -12.45 7.40
C GLY A 130 -24.36 -13.31 6.56
N LYS A 131 -24.87 -12.75 5.46
CA LYS A 131 -25.75 -13.44 4.50
C LYS A 131 -25.45 -13.03 3.08
N VAL A 132 -25.49 -13.98 2.15
CA VAL A 132 -25.37 -13.69 0.70
C VAL A 132 -26.60 -12.88 0.25
N ALA A 133 -26.39 -11.89 -0.62
CA ALA A 133 -27.49 -11.11 -1.19
C ALA A 133 -28.36 -12.00 -2.11
N ASP A 134 -29.63 -12.16 -1.75
CA ASP A 134 -30.59 -13.05 -2.41
C ASP A 134 -31.62 -12.31 -3.29
N TYR A 135 -31.91 -11.04 -2.98
CA TYR A 135 -32.86 -10.18 -3.71
C TYR A 135 -32.48 -9.93 -5.19
N ILE A 136 -31.23 -10.16 -5.59
CA ILE A 136 -30.83 -10.32 -7.00
C ILE A 136 -30.48 -11.80 -7.21
N PRO A 137 -31.29 -12.58 -7.96
CA PRO A 137 -31.13 -14.03 -8.11
C PRO A 137 -29.77 -14.51 -8.64
N GLN A 138 -29.00 -13.61 -9.27
CA GLN A 138 -27.67 -13.89 -9.80
C GLN A 138 -26.61 -13.90 -8.67
N LEU A 139 -26.76 -13.01 -7.68
CA LEU A 139 -25.86 -12.93 -6.52
C LEU A 139 -26.09 -14.10 -5.56
N ALA A 140 -27.33 -14.56 -5.43
CA ALA A 140 -27.74 -15.74 -4.65
C ALA A 140 -27.01 -17.05 -5.02
N LYS A 141 -26.37 -17.10 -6.20
CA LYS A 141 -25.67 -18.28 -6.72
C LYS A 141 -24.25 -18.44 -6.18
N PHE A 142 -23.68 -17.40 -5.58
CA PHE A 142 -22.33 -17.48 -5.01
C PHE A 142 -22.35 -18.22 -3.67
N SER A 143 -21.40 -19.14 -3.49
CA SER A 143 -21.21 -19.84 -2.22
C SER A 143 -20.75 -18.86 -1.13
N PRO A 144 -21.28 -18.96 0.11
CA PRO A 144 -20.80 -18.14 1.23
C PRO A 144 -19.33 -18.39 1.57
N GLU A 145 -18.77 -19.55 1.20
CA GLU A 145 -17.36 -19.90 1.48
C GLU A 145 -16.35 -19.13 0.62
N LEU A 146 -16.80 -18.44 -0.44
CA LEU A 146 -15.91 -17.74 -1.36
C LEU A 146 -15.28 -16.52 -0.66
N TRP A 147 -13.96 -16.56 -0.49
CA TRP A 147 -13.13 -15.49 0.05
C TRP A 147 -11.90 -15.30 -0.84
N GLY A 148 -11.65 -14.07 -1.29
CA GLY A 148 -10.46 -13.72 -2.06
C GLY A 148 -9.99 -12.30 -1.74
N VAL A 149 -8.66 -12.12 -1.70
CA VAL A 149 -8.02 -10.81 -1.54
C VAL A 149 -6.89 -10.68 -2.55
N SER A 150 -6.89 -9.58 -3.30
CA SER A 150 -5.79 -9.20 -4.20
C SER A 150 -5.33 -7.79 -3.90
N LEU A 151 -4.02 -7.56 -4.03
CA LEU A 151 -3.40 -6.23 -3.89
C LEU A 151 -2.49 -5.91 -5.08
N CYS A 152 -2.36 -4.62 -5.37
CA CYS A 152 -1.45 -4.08 -6.38
C CYS A 152 -0.84 -2.77 -5.85
N THR A 153 0.48 -2.67 -5.75
CA THR A 153 1.15 -1.42 -5.34
C THR A 153 1.19 -0.40 -6.47
N VAL A 154 1.46 0.86 -6.15
CA VAL A 154 1.61 1.93 -7.17
C VAL A 154 2.77 1.67 -8.16
N ASP A 155 3.74 0.84 -7.78
CA ASP A 155 4.83 0.39 -8.67
C ASP A 155 4.50 -0.88 -9.47
N GLY A 156 3.33 -1.49 -9.25
CA GLY A 156 2.88 -2.70 -9.94
C GLY A 156 3.31 -4.02 -9.30
N GLN A 157 3.77 -4.01 -8.04
CA GLN A 157 3.97 -5.24 -7.27
C GLN A 157 2.60 -5.85 -6.96
N ARG A 158 2.41 -7.17 -7.09
CA ARG A 158 1.09 -7.82 -6.95
C ARG A 158 1.16 -9.07 -6.09
N HIS A 159 0.14 -9.26 -5.25
CA HIS A 159 -0.10 -10.50 -4.50
C HIS A 159 -1.60 -10.83 -4.48
N SER A 160 -1.93 -12.10 -4.31
CA SER A 160 -3.30 -12.62 -4.35
C SER A 160 -3.41 -13.90 -3.53
N VAL A 161 -4.45 -13.99 -2.71
CA VAL A 161 -4.72 -15.12 -1.81
C VAL A 161 -6.22 -15.45 -1.79
N GLY A 162 -6.56 -16.74 -1.82
CA GLY A 162 -7.93 -17.22 -1.91
C GLY A 162 -8.52 -17.22 -3.33
N HIS A 163 -9.84 -17.04 -3.43
CA HIS A 163 -10.66 -17.18 -4.64
C HIS A 163 -10.59 -15.95 -5.58
N THR A 164 -9.37 -15.45 -5.83
CA THR A 164 -9.14 -14.14 -6.48
C THR A 164 -9.51 -14.07 -7.96
N LYS A 165 -9.52 -15.21 -8.65
CA LYS A 165 -9.76 -15.32 -10.10
C LYS A 165 -11.22 -15.57 -10.48
N GLN A 166 -12.10 -15.77 -9.49
CA GLN A 166 -13.53 -15.89 -9.72
C GLN A 166 -14.09 -14.54 -10.19
N PRO A 167 -14.76 -14.44 -11.35
CA PRO A 167 -15.43 -13.22 -11.75
C PRO A 167 -16.69 -12.97 -10.91
N PHE A 168 -16.92 -11.71 -10.55
CA PHE A 168 -18.09 -11.20 -9.85
C PHE A 168 -18.43 -9.78 -10.33
N CYS A 169 -19.68 -9.36 -10.19
CA CYS A 169 -20.11 -8.01 -10.61
C CYS A 169 -19.63 -6.94 -9.61
N LEU A 170 -19.14 -5.80 -10.11
CA LEU A 170 -18.67 -4.67 -9.28
C LEU A 170 -19.79 -4.07 -8.41
N GLN A 171 -21.04 -4.07 -8.88
CA GLN A 171 -22.15 -3.45 -8.14
C GLN A 171 -21.84 -1.98 -7.81
N SER A 172 -22.16 -1.52 -6.60
CA SER A 172 -21.83 -0.18 -6.11
C SER A 172 -20.33 0.16 -6.08
N CYS A 173 -19.40 -0.79 -6.25
CA CYS A 173 -17.97 -0.49 -6.40
C CYS A 173 -17.65 0.26 -7.71
N VAL A 174 -18.57 0.31 -8.68
CA VAL A 174 -18.39 1.09 -9.92
C VAL A 174 -18.58 2.60 -9.71
N LYS A 175 -19.37 3.00 -8.70
CA LYS A 175 -19.77 4.41 -8.49
C LYS A 175 -18.59 5.39 -8.34
N PRO A 176 -17.50 5.08 -7.60
CA PRO A 176 -16.32 5.94 -7.56
C PRO A 176 -15.63 6.08 -8.91
N LEU A 177 -15.49 5.00 -9.67
CA LEU A 177 -14.86 4.99 -10.99
C LEU A 177 -15.67 5.84 -11.97
N GLN A 178 -17.00 5.66 -11.96
CA GLN A 178 -17.95 6.42 -12.75
C GLN A 178 -17.88 7.94 -12.46
N TYR A 179 -17.82 8.33 -11.19
CA TYR A 179 -17.63 9.72 -10.79
C TYR A 179 -16.26 10.26 -11.22
N ALA A 180 -15.19 9.48 -11.05
CA ALA A 180 -13.85 9.88 -11.49
C ALA A 180 -13.80 10.15 -13.00
N ILE A 181 -14.45 9.32 -13.82
CA ILE A 181 -14.58 9.51 -15.27
C ILE A 181 -15.34 10.81 -15.59
N ALA A 182 -16.49 11.05 -14.93
CA ALA A 182 -17.27 12.26 -15.15
C ALA A 182 -16.48 13.55 -14.79
N VAL A 183 -15.73 13.55 -13.68
CA VAL A 183 -14.86 14.68 -13.30
C VAL A 183 -13.66 14.81 -14.25
N HIS A 184 -13.10 13.70 -14.72
CA HIS A 184 -12.01 13.71 -15.70
C HIS A 184 -12.43 14.35 -17.03
N GLU A 185 -13.63 14.04 -17.53
CA GLU A 185 -14.17 14.58 -18.79
C GLU A 185 -14.71 16.02 -18.66
N SER A 186 -15.40 16.34 -17.55
CA SER A 186 -16.20 17.57 -17.43
C SER A 186 -15.70 18.58 -16.38
N GLY A 187 -14.73 18.20 -15.54
CA GLY A 187 -14.23 19.02 -14.42
C GLY A 187 -15.16 19.03 -13.20
N THR A 188 -14.59 19.29 -12.02
CA THR A 188 -15.31 19.22 -10.74
C THR A 188 -16.55 20.10 -10.70
N GLU A 189 -16.45 21.37 -11.10
CA GLU A 189 -17.58 22.31 -11.02
C GLU A 189 -18.80 21.84 -11.81
N LYS A 190 -18.59 21.35 -13.03
CA LYS A 190 -19.70 20.98 -13.92
C LYS A 190 -20.42 19.74 -13.43
N VAL A 191 -19.69 18.81 -12.80
CA VAL A 191 -20.27 17.63 -12.15
C VAL A 191 -21.08 18.05 -10.91
N HIS A 192 -20.51 18.87 -10.03
CA HIS A 192 -21.14 19.23 -8.75
C HIS A 192 -22.25 20.28 -8.82
N ARG A 193 -22.54 20.81 -10.02
CA ARG A 193 -23.83 21.47 -10.30
C ARG A 193 -25.04 20.53 -10.20
N TYR A 194 -24.82 19.21 -10.28
CA TYR A 194 -25.89 18.20 -10.29
C TYR A 194 -25.81 17.20 -9.12
N VAL A 195 -24.73 17.19 -8.34
CA VAL A 195 -24.53 16.27 -7.20
C VAL A 195 -23.74 16.97 -6.10
N GLY A 196 -24.12 16.76 -4.84
CA GLY A 196 -23.40 17.28 -3.68
C GLY A 196 -22.05 16.59 -3.43
N MET A 197 -21.39 16.98 -2.35
CA MET A 197 -20.08 16.47 -1.91
C MET A 197 -20.11 15.81 -0.53
N GLU A 198 -21.28 15.70 0.11
CA GLU A 198 -21.39 15.44 1.55
C GLU A 198 -22.11 14.12 1.86
N PRO A 199 -21.82 13.48 3.01
CA PRO A 199 -22.61 12.36 3.49
C PRO A 199 -24.03 12.84 3.85
N SER A 200 -25.05 12.05 3.55
CA SER A 200 -26.45 12.41 3.81
C SER A 200 -26.82 12.48 5.30
N GLY A 201 -26.03 11.87 6.20
CA GLY A 201 -26.40 11.67 7.61
C GLY A 201 -27.61 10.74 7.85
N LEU A 202 -28.27 10.30 6.77
CA LEU A 202 -29.46 9.46 6.75
C LEU A 202 -29.11 8.04 6.29
N LYS A 203 -29.94 7.06 6.68
CA LYS A 203 -29.83 5.68 6.18
C LYS A 203 -29.86 5.66 4.66
N PHE A 204 -29.00 4.87 4.03
CA PHE A 204 -28.86 4.73 2.57
C PHE A 204 -30.16 4.32 1.83
N ASN A 205 -31.16 3.86 2.58
CA ASN A 205 -32.48 3.50 2.07
C ASN A 205 -33.45 4.67 1.90
N VAL A 206 -33.19 5.83 2.50
CA VAL A 206 -34.08 7.01 2.44
C VAL A 206 -33.92 7.73 1.09
N LEU A 207 -35.05 7.98 0.41
CA LEU A 207 -35.09 8.89 -0.74
C LEU A 207 -34.99 10.33 -0.22
N SER A 208 -33.85 10.96 -0.44
CA SER A 208 -33.52 12.31 0.04
C SER A 208 -32.65 13.05 -0.98
N LEU A 209 -32.77 14.38 -0.94
CA LEU A 209 -31.94 15.35 -1.64
C LEU A 209 -31.32 16.28 -0.58
N ASP A 210 -30.28 17.02 -0.96
CA ASP A 210 -29.79 18.15 -0.17
C ASP A 210 -30.72 19.37 -0.28
N ASP A 211 -30.40 20.44 0.47
CA ASP A 211 -31.19 21.68 0.52
C ASP A 211 -31.22 22.44 -0.82
N GLU A 212 -30.39 22.04 -1.79
CA GLU A 212 -30.33 22.57 -3.15
C GLU A 212 -30.99 21.63 -4.19
N ASP A 213 -31.80 20.67 -3.74
CA ASP A 213 -32.50 19.67 -4.57
C ASP A 213 -31.57 18.78 -5.42
N LYS A 214 -30.33 18.51 -4.96
CA LYS A 214 -29.39 17.56 -5.60
C LYS A 214 -29.22 16.29 -4.75
N PRO A 215 -28.81 15.15 -5.35
CA PRO A 215 -28.33 14.01 -4.58
C PRO A 215 -27.10 14.37 -3.73
N HIS A 216 -27.08 13.97 -2.46
CA HIS A 216 -26.02 14.32 -1.51
C HIS A 216 -24.58 14.06 -1.98
N ASN A 217 -24.33 12.94 -2.67
CA ASN A 217 -23.01 12.55 -3.17
C ASN A 217 -23.12 11.45 -4.26
N PRO A 218 -22.08 11.22 -5.07
CA PRO A 218 -22.07 10.17 -6.10
C PRO A 218 -22.00 8.72 -5.58
N MET A 219 -21.74 8.50 -4.28
CA MET A 219 -21.59 7.15 -3.72
C MET A 219 -22.94 6.48 -3.41
N VAL A 220 -24.03 7.25 -3.34
CA VAL A 220 -25.41 6.77 -3.24
C VAL A 220 -26.06 6.61 -4.63
N ASN A 221 -27.08 5.75 -4.75
CA ASN A 221 -27.72 5.45 -6.04
C ASN A 221 -28.26 6.70 -6.79
N PRO A 222 -28.94 7.69 -6.16
CA PRO A 222 -29.44 8.86 -6.89
C PRO A 222 -28.30 9.68 -7.51
N GLY A 223 -27.20 9.88 -6.79
CA GLY A 223 -26.02 10.56 -7.32
C GLY A 223 -25.40 9.81 -8.49
N ALA A 224 -25.19 8.50 -8.36
CA ALA A 224 -24.66 7.67 -9.44
C ALA A 224 -25.54 7.66 -10.70
N ILE A 225 -26.87 7.65 -10.57
CA ILE A 225 -27.80 7.74 -11.70
C ILE A 225 -27.71 9.11 -12.39
N VAL A 226 -27.59 10.20 -11.62
CA VAL A 226 -27.35 11.54 -12.19
C VAL A 226 -25.99 11.63 -12.87
N ILE A 227 -24.91 11.05 -12.30
CA ILE A 227 -23.60 10.95 -12.96
C ILE A 227 -23.70 10.18 -14.28
N SER A 228 -24.52 9.12 -14.39
CA SER A 228 -24.70 8.38 -15.66
C SER A 228 -25.16 9.26 -16.82
N SER A 229 -25.91 10.33 -16.52
CA SER A 229 -26.38 11.29 -17.53
C SER A 229 -25.32 12.30 -18.00
N LEU A 230 -24.21 12.43 -17.25
CA LEU A 230 -23.14 13.39 -17.53
C LEU A 230 -22.02 12.82 -18.41
N ILE A 231 -21.81 11.50 -18.40
CA ILE A 231 -20.77 10.82 -19.17
C ILE A 231 -21.16 10.79 -20.65
N LYS A 232 -20.30 11.34 -21.50
CA LYS A 232 -20.57 11.53 -22.94
C LYS A 232 -19.79 10.61 -23.87
N VAL A 233 -18.77 9.92 -23.36
CA VAL A 233 -18.01 8.94 -24.13
C VAL A 233 -18.97 7.89 -24.70
N ASP A 234 -18.71 7.47 -25.94
CA ASP A 234 -19.42 6.34 -26.54
C ASP A 234 -19.36 5.17 -25.55
N ARG A 235 -20.53 4.74 -25.06
CA ARG A 235 -20.66 3.79 -23.95
C ARG A 235 -19.94 2.47 -24.24
N TYR A 236 -19.73 2.17 -25.52
CA TYR A 236 -18.93 1.05 -26.01
C TYR A 236 -17.42 1.23 -25.76
N VAL A 237 -16.87 2.42 -26.04
CA VAL A 237 -15.45 2.74 -25.87
C VAL A 237 -15.05 2.71 -24.39
N LEU A 238 -15.91 3.21 -23.49
CA LEU A 238 -15.63 3.14 -22.05
C LEU A 238 -15.49 1.68 -21.56
N ALA A 239 -16.36 0.80 -22.05
CA ALA A 239 -16.32 -0.64 -21.76
C ALA A 239 -15.09 -1.32 -22.40
N GLU A 240 -14.69 -0.92 -23.62
CA GLU A 240 -13.55 -1.48 -24.33
C GLU A 240 -12.19 -1.02 -23.77
N SER A 241 -12.05 0.25 -23.37
CA SER A 241 -10.87 0.73 -22.64
C SER A 241 -10.73 0.02 -21.29
N ALA A 242 -11.82 -0.14 -20.53
CA ALA A 242 -11.81 -0.90 -19.28
C ALA A 242 -11.43 -2.38 -19.51
N ARG A 243 -11.97 -3.01 -20.56
CA ARG A 243 -11.62 -4.39 -20.98
C ARG A 243 -10.15 -4.53 -21.40
N THR A 244 -9.56 -3.49 -21.98
CA THR A 244 -8.18 -3.51 -22.48
C THR A 244 -7.17 -3.33 -21.35
N VAL A 245 -7.41 -2.38 -20.43
CA VAL A 245 -6.49 -2.07 -19.32
C VAL A 245 -6.68 -3.01 -18.12
N TYR A 246 -7.92 -3.42 -17.84
CA TYR A 246 -8.26 -4.17 -16.62
C TYR A 246 -8.89 -5.55 -16.87
N HIS A 247 -9.03 -6.00 -18.13
CA HIS A 247 -9.66 -7.29 -18.48
C HIS A 247 -11.09 -7.48 -17.95
N SER A 248 -11.82 -6.39 -17.68
CA SER A 248 -13.22 -6.44 -17.23
C SER A 248 -14.18 -7.00 -18.29
N LEU A 249 -15.18 -7.75 -17.87
CA LEU A 249 -16.23 -8.33 -18.72
C LEU A 249 -17.59 -7.68 -18.43
N PHE A 250 -18.59 -7.89 -19.30
CA PHE A 250 -19.94 -7.34 -19.12
C PHE A 250 -21.00 -8.45 -19.03
N SER A 251 -21.77 -8.45 -17.95
CA SER A 251 -22.74 -9.50 -17.67
C SER A 251 -24.15 -9.13 -18.10
N LYS A 252 -24.52 -9.50 -19.34
CA LYS A 252 -25.89 -9.33 -19.86
C LYS A 252 -26.96 -9.94 -18.96
N ARG A 253 -26.65 -11.06 -18.28
CA ARG A 253 -27.56 -11.74 -17.35
C ARG A 253 -27.74 -10.98 -16.05
N GLN A 254 -26.69 -10.37 -15.50
CA GLN A 254 -26.81 -9.50 -14.33
C GLN A 254 -27.65 -8.27 -14.67
N PHE A 255 -27.30 -7.59 -15.77
CA PHE A 255 -27.97 -6.37 -16.24
C PHE A 255 -29.48 -6.54 -16.36
N GLN A 256 -29.92 -7.62 -17.01
CA GLN A 256 -31.35 -7.89 -17.18
C GLN A 256 -32.06 -8.08 -15.83
N SER A 257 -31.45 -8.82 -14.89
CA SER A 257 -32.05 -9.07 -13.57
C SER A 257 -32.04 -7.85 -12.65
N GLU A 258 -30.99 -7.02 -12.69
CA GLU A 258 -30.96 -5.74 -11.97
C GLU A 258 -32.02 -4.76 -12.50
N LYS A 259 -32.24 -4.76 -13.82
CA LYS A 259 -33.28 -3.94 -14.45
C LYS A 259 -34.69 -4.44 -14.08
N GLU A 260 -34.92 -5.75 -14.12
CA GLU A 260 -36.20 -6.39 -13.76
C GLU A 260 -36.55 -6.26 -12.26
N THR A 261 -35.56 -6.22 -11.38
CA THR A 261 -35.75 -6.03 -9.92
C THR A 261 -35.49 -4.57 -9.48
N GLY A 262 -35.35 -3.67 -10.44
CA GLY A 262 -34.79 -2.33 -10.27
C GLY A 262 -35.75 -1.25 -9.81
N ASP A 263 -36.98 -1.59 -9.38
CA ASP A 263 -38.10 -0.67 -9.11
C ASP A 263 -37.70 0.57 -8.30
N ARG A 264 -36.88 0.39 -7.25
CA ARG A 264 -36.41 1.50 -6.42
C ARG A 264 -35.55 2.49 -7.22
N ASN A 265 -34.72 2.03 -8.15
CA ASN A 265 -33.90 2.91 -8.98
C ASN A 265 -34.75 3.61 -10.06
N PHE A 266 -35.84 2.99 -10.54
CA PHE A 266 -36.85 3.69 -11.36
C PHE A 266 -37.55 4.79 -10.55
N ALA A 267 -37.99 4.51 -9.32
CA ALA A 267 -38.61 5.50 -8.44
C ALA A 267 -37.65 6.67 -8.15
N ILE A 268 -36.36 6.38 -7.91
CA ILE A 268 -35.31 7.41 -7.83
C ILE A 268 -35.26 8.22 -9.13
N GLY A 269 -35.15 7.57 -10.29
CA GLY A 269 -35.07 8.24 -11.59
C GLY A 269 -36.24 9.19 -11.87
N TYR A 270 -37.48 8.76 -11.60
CA TYR A 270 -38.65 9.63 -11.75
C TYR A 270 -38.65 10.80 -10.75
N TYR A 271 -38.26 10.59 -9.50
CA TYR A 271 -38.17 11.66 -8.50
C TYR A 271 -37.09 12.68 -8.85
N MET A 272 -35.90 12.23 -9.30
CA MET A 272 -34.83 13.10 -9.83
C MET A 272 -35.26 13.88 -11.07
N LYS A 273 -36.11 13.28 -11.93
CA LYS A 273 -36.65 13.92 -13.15
C LYS A 273 -37.62 15.04 -12.81
N GLU A 274 -38.55 14.81 -11.88
CA GLU A 274 -39.49 15.82 -11.38
C GLU A 274 -38.74 17.01 -10.76
N LYS A 275 -37.72 16.71 -9.95
CA LYS A 275 -36.85 17.70 -9.30
C LYS A 275 -35.79 18.34 -10.22
N LYS A 276 -35.77 17.99 -11.51
CA LYS A 276 -34.85 18.54 -12.53
C LYS A 276 -33.36 18.36 -12.19
N CYS A 277 -32.99 17.30 -11.47
CA CYS A 277 -31.62 16.98 -11.11
C CYS A 277 -30.74 16.54 -12.31
N PHE A 278 -31.35 16.27 -13.47
CA PHE A 278 -30.66 15.88 -14.69
C PHE A 278 -30.27 17.08 -15.56
N PRO A 279 -29.18 16.98 -16.35
CA PRO A 279 -28.79 18.00 -17.33
C PRO A 279 -29.90 18.28 -18.37
N PRO A 280 -30.01 19.53 -18.88
CA PRO A 280 -30.95 19.86 -19.94
C PRO A 280 -30.77 18.94 -21.17
N GLY A 281 -31.85 18.26 -21.57
CA GLY A 281 -31.87 17.34 -22.71
C GLY A 281 -31.37 15.92 -22.42
N ALA A 282 -31.01 15.58 -21.19
CA ALA A 282 -30.69 14.20 -20.82
C ALA A 282 -31.97 13.36 -20.66
N ASP A 283 -31.96 12.13 -21.21
CA ASP A 283 -33.02 11.16 -20.95
C ASP A 283 -32.72 10.34 -19.68
N MET A 284 -33.75 10.20 -18.84
CA MET A 284 -33.65 9.52 -17.54
C MET A 284 -33.57 7.99 -17.68
N ILE A 285 -34.30 7.41 -18.65
CA ILE A 285 -34.29 5.97 -18.91
C ILE A 285 -32.93 5.58 -19.49
N ASP A 286 -32.38 6.36 -20.42
CA ASP A 286 -31.04 6.12 -20.97
C ASP A 286 -29.92 6.22 -19.93
N ALA A 287 -30.05 7.13 -18.96
CA ALA A 287 -29.11 7.26 -17.84
C ALA A 287 -29.23 6.10 -16.84
N LEU A 288 -30.46 5.64 -16.59
CA LEU A 288 -30.74 4.53 -15.70
C LEU A 288 -30.33 3.18 -16.30
N ASP A 289 -30.54 2.95 -17.59
CA ASP A 289 -30.06 1.77 -18.31
C ASP A 289 -28.53 1.73 -18.33
N PHE A 290 -27.85 2.87 -18.53
CA PHE A 290 -26.40 2.93 -18.42
C PHE A 290 -25.90 2.67 -16.99
N TYR A 291 -26.61 3.18 -15.97
CA TYR A 291 -26.32 2.87 -14.57
C TYR A 291 -26.37 1.35 -14.29
N PHE A 292 -27.42 0.65 -14.74
CA PHE A 292 -27.52 -0.80 -14.61
C PHE A 292 -26.41 -1.54 -15.38
N GLN A 293 -26.03 -1.06 -16.57
CA GLN A 293 -24.92 -1.63 -17.33
C GLN A 293 -23.60 -1.54 -16.55
N LEU A 294 -23.31 -0.40 -15.93
CA LEU A 294 -22.10 -0.18 -15.13
C LEU A 294 -22.06 -1.05 -13.86
N CYS A 295 -23.17 -1.21 -13.14
CA CYS A 295 -23.23 -2.10 -11.97
C CYS A 295 -23.04 -3.59 -12.33
N SER A 296 -23.36 -3.96 -13.57
CA SER A 296 -23.23 -5.30 -14.14
C SER A 296 -21.88 -5.60 -14.83
N ILE A 297 -20.87 -4.75 -14.63
CA ILE A 297 -19.49 -5.03 -15.05
C ILE A 297 -18.90 -6.11 -14.12
N GLU A 298 -18.37 -7.17 -14.71
CA GLU A 298 -17.68 -8.26 -14.03
C GLU A 298 -16.16 -8.00 -13.96
N VAL A 299 -15.59 -8.23 -12.78
CA VAL A 299 -14.16 -8.18 -12.49
C VAL A 299 -13.74 -9.39 -11.66
N THR A 300 -12.44 -9.61 -11.57
CA THR A 300 -11.79 -10.50 -10.60
C THR A 300 -11.21 -9.65 -9.46
N CYS A 301 -10.74 -10.27 -8.36
CA CYS A 301 -10.00 -9.53 -7.35
C CYS A 301 -8.71 -8.94 -7.95
N GLU A 302 -8.03 -9.70 -8.82
CA GLU A 302 -6.77 -9.31 -9.46
C GLU A 302 -6.90 -8.07 -10.36
N SER A 303 -8.02 -7.94 -11.08
CA SER A 303 -8.31 -6.76 -11.90
C SER A 303 -8.81 -5.58 -11.06
N GLY A 304 -9.66 -5.85 -10.07
CA GLY A 304 -10.14 -4.85 -9.13
C GLY A 304 -9.04 -4.18 -8.29
N SER A 305 -8.00 -4.92 -7.90
CA SER A 305 -6.88 -4.33 -7.15
C SER A 305 -6.04 -3.38 -8.00
N ILE A 306 -5.89 -3.66 -9.30
CA ILE A 306 -5.22 -2.76 -10.26
C ILE A 306 -6.06 -1.48 -10.45
N MET A 307 -7.40 -1.58 -10.53
CA MET A 307 -8.29 -0.40 -10.57
C MET A 307 -8.12 0.49 -9.31
N ALA A 308 -8.12 -0.12 -8.12
CA ALA A 308 -7.84 0.60 -6.87
C ALA A 308 -6.43 1.21 -6.86
N ALA A 309 -5.44 0.51 -7.40
CA ALA A 309 -4.05 0.97 -7.44
C ALA A 309 -3.85 2.13 -8.43
N THR A 310 -4.62 2.19 -9.53
CA THR A 310 -4.68 3.38 -10.40
C THR A 310 -5.17 4.61 -9.64
N LEU A 311 -6.16 4.46 -8.74
CA LEU A 311 -6.58 5.54 -7.83
C LEU A 311 -5.51 5.86 -6.79
N ALA A 312 -4.84 4.86 -6.21
CA ALA A 312 -3.71 5.07 -5.30
C ALA A 312 -2.56 5.87 -5.97
N ASN A 313 -2.34 5.66 -7.26
CA ASN A 313 -1.26 6.24 -8.06
C ASN A 313 -1.68 7.52 -8.84
N GLY A 314 -2.60 8.32 -8.28
CA GLY A 314 -2.98 9.62 -8.86
C GLY A 314 -3.58 9.56 -10.27
N GLY A 315 -4.15 8.41 -10.67
CA GLY A 315 -4.78 8.19 -11.97
C GLY A 315 -3.88 7.55 -13.02
N ILE A 316 -2.68 7.08 -12.65
CA ILE A 316 -1.75 6.39 -13.54
C ILE A 316 -1.82 4.88 -13.28
N CYS A 317 -2.08 4.08 -14.31
CA CYS A 317 -2.15 2.63 -14.16
C CYS A 317 -0.77 2.06 -13.77
N PRO A 318 -0.63 1.37 -12.63
CA PRO A 318 0.69 0.98 -12.10
C PRO A 318 1.41 -0.04 -12.98
N ILE A 319 0.68 -0.84 -13.76
CA ILE A 319 1.23 -1.90 -14.63
C ILE A 319 1.34 -1.52 -16.11
N THR A 320 0.95 -0.30 -16.52
CA THR A 320 1.18 0.21 -17.89
C THR A 320 1.92 1.55 -17.93
N GLY A 321 1.85 2.35 -16.87
CA GLY A 321 2.37 3.73 -16.84
C GLY A 321 1.45 4.75 -17.54
N GLU A 322 0.30 4.32 -18.07
CA GLU A 322 -0.64 5.20 -18.76
C GLU A 322 -1.46 6.04 -17.77
N ARG A 323 -1.66 7.32 -18.10
CA ARG A 323 -2.59 8.18 -17.36
C ARG A 323 -4.02 7.88 -17.80
N ILE A 324 -4.79 7.26 -16.92
CA ILE A 324 -6.20 6.90 -17.12
C ILE A 324 -7.14 8.01 -16.61
N LEU A 325 -6.73 8.75 -15.56
CA LEU A 325 -7.53 9.79 -14.91
C LEU A 325 -6.72 11.04 -14.59
N SER A 326 -7.39 12.17 -14.40
CA SER A 326 -6.79 13.39 -13.85
C SER A 326 -6.60 13.28 -12.34
N ALA A 327 -5.53 13.86 -11.82
CA ALA A 327 -5.25 13.86 -10.38
C ALA A 327 -6.36 14.57 -9.56
N GLU A 328 -7.03 15.56 -10.15
CA GLU A 328 -8.23 16.21 -9.59
C GLU A 328 -9.38 15.21 -9.38
N ALA A 329 -9.75 14.46 -10.42
CA ALA A 329 -10.81 13.47 -10.35
C ALA A 329 -10.50 12.40 -9.29
N VAL A 330 -9.26 11.91 -9.26
CA VAL A 330 -8.81 10.90 -8.30
C VAL A 330 -8.87 11.42 -6.87
N ARG A 331 -8.34 12.62 -6.59
CA ARG A 331 -8.39 13.24 -5.26
C ARG A 331 -9.82 13.33 -4.74
N ASN A 332 -10.73 13.91 -5.53
CA ASN A 332 -12.12 14.08 -5.11
C ASN A 332 -12.82 12.73 -4.89
N THR A 333 -12.54 11.75 -5.76
CA THR A 333 -13.08 10.38 -5.66
C THR A 333 -12.66 9.73 -4.34
N LEU A 334 -11.38 9.87 -3.96
CA LEU A 334 -10.86 9.32 -2.70
C LEU A 334 -11.45 10.03 -1.47
N SER A 335 -11.63 11.36 -1.52
CA SER A 335 -12.33 12.10 -0.46
C SER A 335 -13.76 11.60 -0.25
N LEU A 336 -14.51 11.38 -1.34
CA LEU A 336 -15.90 10.89 -1.27
C LEU A 336 -16.00 9.40 -0.92
N MET A 337 -15.00 8.58 -1.28
CA MET A 337 -14.89 7.20 -0.82
C MET A 337 -14.63 7.12 0.68
N HIS A 338 -13.82 8.04 1.23
CA HIS A 338 -13.55 8.11 2.67
C HIS A 338 -14.81 8.47 3.47
N SER A 339 -15.58 9.49 3.07
CA SER A 339 -16.76 9.95 3.82
C SER A 339 -18.07 9.21 3.52
N CYS A 340 -18.25 8.68 2.30
CA CYS A 340 -19.55 8.20 1.81
C CYS A 340 -19.53 6.76 1.23
N GLY A 341 -18.41 6.04 1.32
CA GLY A 341 -18.17 4.84 0.53
C GLY A 341 -18.78 3.52 1.03
N MET A 342 -19.08 3.37 2.32
CA MET A 342 -19.44 2.09 2.97
C MET A 342 -20.88 2.07 3.49
N TYR A 343 -21.81 2.70 2.75
CA TYR A 343 -23.21 2.88 3.17
C TYR A 343 -23.28 3.55 4.56
N ASP A 344 -24.20 3.11 5.42
CA ASP A 344 -24.37 3.65 6.79
C ASP A 344 -23.12 3.43 7.68
N PHE A 345 -22.21 2.52 7.28
CA PHE A 345 -20.94 2.27 7.99
C PHE A 345 -19.83 3.27 7.62
N SER A 346 -20.04 4.19 6.65
CA SER A 346 -18.98 5.08 6.14
C SER A 346 -18.27 5.87 7.25
N GLY A 347 -19.00 6.44 8.21
CA GLY A 347 -18.39 7.17 9.32
C GLY A 347 -17.55 6.27 10.27
N GLN A 348 -18.00 5.04 10.52
CA GLN A 348 -17.26 4.08 11.35
C GLN A 348 -16.03 3.53 10.61
N MET A 349 -16.14 3.29 9.30
CA MET A 349 -14.98 2.96 8.45
C MET A 349 -13.95 4.09 8.45
N ALA A 350 -14.38 5.34 8.26
CA ALA A 350 -13.51 6.51 8.26
C ALA A 350 -12.82 6.75 9.62
N PHE A 351 -13.46 6.37 10.73
CA PHE A 351 -12.92 6.55 12.08
C PHE A 351 -12.02 5.40 12.55
N HIS A 352 -12.38 4.14 12.26
CA HIS A 352 -11.63 2.96 12.73
C HIS A 352 -10.60 2.43 11.73
N VAL A 353 -10.86 2.57 10.43
CA VAL A 353 -9.95 2.11 9.36
C VAL A 353 -9.28 3.30 8.66
N GLY A 354 -9.99 4.42 8.50
CA GLY A 354 -9.42 5.65 7.97
C GLY A 354 -8.95 5.57 6.52
N LEU A 355 -9.36 4.56 5.75
CA LEU A 355 -8.97 4.36 4.36
C LEU A 355 -10.15 4.61 3.41
N PRO A 356 -9.94 5.29 2.26
CA PRO A 356 -10.94 5.38 1.19
C PRO A 356 -11.34 3.99 0.70
N ALA A 357 -12.64 3.67 0.81
CA ALA A 357 -13.18 2.37 0.40
C ALA A 357 -14.54 2.53 -0.29
N LYS A 358 -14.95 1.53 -1.08
CA LYS A 358 -16.33 1.40 -1.57
C LYS A 358 -16.76 -0.06 -1.52
N SER A 359 -17.87 -0.35 -0.86
CA SER A 359 -18.49 -1.69 -0.89
C SER A 359 -19.51 -1.83 -2.01
N GLY A 360 -19.67 -3.07 -2.49
CA GLY A 360 -20.68 -3.54 -3.43
C GLY A 360 -21.45 -4.71 -2.85
N VAL A 361 -22.75 -4.81 -3.16
CA VAL A 361 -23.67 -5.85 -2.66
C VAL A 361 -23.36 -7.26 -3.19
N SER A 362 -22.39 -7.39 -4.09
CA SER A 362 -21.77 -8.66 -4.50
C SER A 362 -20.80 -9.23 -3.47
N GLY A 363 -20.56 -8.53 -2.36
CA GLY A 363 -19.54 -8.88 -1.36
C GLY A 363 -18.16 -8.28 -1.66
N ALA A 364 -18.06 -7.34 -2.61
CA ALA A 364 -16.82 -6.69 -2.99
C ALA A 364 -16.53 -5.47 -2.10
N ILE A 365 -15.26 -5.23 -1.77
CA ILE A 365 -14.75 -3.96 -1.23
C ILE A 365 -13.54 -3.52 -2.05
N LEU A 366 -13.70 -2.39 -2.75
CA LEU A 366 -12.61 -1.66 -3.40
C LEU A 366 -11.96 -0.74 -2.36
N LEU A 367 -10.73 -1.04 -1.94
CA LEU A 367 -9.99 -0.32 -0.90
C LEU A 367 -8.75 0.35 -1.51
N VAL A 368 -8.48 1.60 -1.13
CA VAL A 368 -7.32 2.36 -1.62
C VAL A 368 -6.48 2.85 -0.44
N ILE A 369 -5.18 2.60 -0.47
CA ILE A 369 -4.18 3.26 0.39
C ILE A 369 -3.39 4.24 -0.50
N PRO A 370 -3.71 5.55 -0.46
CA PRO A 370 -3.14 6.54 -1.37
C PRO A 370 -1.61 6.54 -1.37
N ASN A 371 -1.02 6.61 -2.56
CA ASN A 371 0.43 6.54 -2.81
C ASN A 371 1.12 5.23 -2.37
N VAL A 372 0.37 4.17 -2.01
CA VAL A 372 0.94 2.87 -1.60
C VAL A 372 0.39 1.73 -2.45
N MET A 373 -0.90 1.41 -2.33
CA MET A 373 -1.50 0.27 -3.03
C MET A 373 -3.02 0.36 -3.13
N GLY A 374 -3.57 -0.36 -4.11
CA GLY A 374 -4.98 -0.74 -4.17
C GLY A 374 -5.19 -2.17 -3.72
N VAL A 375 -6.33 -2.43 -3.08
CA VAL A 375 -6.74 -3.75 -2.61
C VAL A 375 -8.18 -4.01 -3.05
N MET A 376 -8.47 -5.23 -3.48
CA MET A 376 -9.83 -5.73 -3.70
C MET A 376 -10.04 -6.96 -2.82
N CYS A 377 -11.01 -6.85 -1.91
CA CYS A 377 -11.49 -7.96 -1.10
C CYS A 377 -12.85 -8.41 -1.65
N TRP A 378 -13.09 -9.72 -1.73
CA TRP A 378 -14.38 -10.26 -2.17
C TRP A 378 -14.83 -11.45 -1.33
N SER A 379 -15.95 -11.28 -0.63
CA SER A 379 -16.66 -12.33 0.11
C SER A 379 -18.17 -12.06 0.07
N PRO A 380 -18.99 -12.91 -0.59
CA PRO A 380 -20.43 -12.69 -0.79
C PRO A 380 -21.28 -12.45 0.47
N PRO A 381 -21.00 -13.06 1.65
CA PRO A 381 -21.72 -12.74 2.88
C PRO A 381 -21.60 -11.27 3.31
N LEU A 382 -22.75 -10.61 3.41
CA LEU A 382 -22.91 -9.22 3.82
C LEU A 382 -23.37 -9.10 5.28
N ASP A 383 -23.00 -7.98 5.91
CA ASP A 383 -23.54 -7.52 7.18
C ASP A 383 -24.96 -6.94 7.04
N ARG A 384 -25.49 -6.38 8.13
CA ARG A 384 -26.86 -5.80 8.18
C ARG A 384 -27.01 -4.49 7.40
N VAL A 385 -25.92 -3.86 6.96
CA VAL A 385 -25.92 -2.58 6.23
C VAL A 385 -25.39 -2.71 4.79
N GLY A 386 -25.08 -3.93 4.34
CA GLY A 386 -24.76 -4.28 2.96
C GLY A 386 -23.26 -4.35 2.63
N ASN A 387 -22.37 -4.35 3.62
CA ASN A 387 -20.92 -4.49 3.41
C ASN A 387 -20.45 -5.93 3.61
N SER A 388 -19.37 -6.35 2.94
CA SER A 388 -18.79 -7.69 3.13
C SER A 388 -18.20 -7.86 4.53
N VAL A 389 -18.61 -8.91 5.26
CA VAL A 389 -18.16 -9.19 6.63
C VAL A 389 -16.65 -9.42 6.68
N ARG A 390 -16.15 -10.42 5.95
CA ARG A 390 -14.71 -10.70 5.84
C ARG A 390 -13.93 -9.52 5.25
N GLY A 391 -14.54 -8.79 4.30
CA GLY A 391 -13.94 -7.58 3.75
C GLY A 391 -13.66 -6.50 4.83
N ILE A 392 -14.63 -6.19 5.69
CA ILE A 392 -14.44 -5.23 6.78
C ILE A 392 -13.40 -5.72 7.78
N HIS A 393 -13.47 -6.99 8.22
CA HIS A 393 -12.50 -7.54 9.17
C HIS A 393 -11.07 -7.52 8.61
N PHE A 394 -10.88 -7.84 7.33
CA PHE A 394 -9.57 -7.70 6.67
C PHE A 394 -9.07 -6.25 6.72
N CYS A 395 -9.93 -5.27 6.45
CA CYS A 395 -9.55 -3.85 6.50
C CYS A 395 -9.15 -3.40 7.92
N GLN A 396 -9.85 -3.88 8.95
CA GLN A 396 -9.55 -3.58 10.36
C GLN A 396 -8.21 -4.19 10.80
N GLU A 397 -7.96 -5.45 10.45
CA GLU A 397 -6.68 -6.13 10.75
C GLU A 397 -5.51 -5.52 9.97
N LEU A 398 -5.73 -5.07 8.72
CA LEU A 398 -4.71 -4.39 7.93
C LEU A 398 -4.19 -3.12 8.63
N VAL A 399 -5.07 -2.31 9.22
CA VAL A 399 -4.66 -1.08 9.94
C VAL A 399 -4.30 -1.30 11.41
N SER A 400 -4.58 -2.49 11.98
CA SER A 400 -4.09 -2.86 13.31
C SER A 400 -2.61 -3.25 13.24
N VAL A 401 -2.21 -3.93 12.16
CA VAL A 401 -0.82 -4.34 11.88
C VAL A 401 0.01 -3.19 11.28
N PHE A 402 -0.51 -2.48 10.28
CA PHE A 402 0.25 -1.48 9.52
C PHE A 402 -0.19 -0.04 9.79
N ASN A 403 0.74 0.92 9.71
CA ASN A 403 0.49 2.36 9.85
C ASN A 403 -0.15 3.00 8.60
N PHE A 404 -1.19 2.35 8.05
CA PHE A 404 -1.90 2.77 6.84
C PHE A 404 -3.12 3.65 7.10
N HIS A 405 -3.61 3.77 8.33
CA HIS A 405 -4.72 4.67 8.64
C HIS A 405 -4.36 6.10 8.20
N ASN A 406 -5.24 6.81 7.49
CA ASN A 406 -4.87 8.10 6.85
C ASN A 406 -4.45 9.21 7.84
N TYR A 407 -4.72 9.01 9.13
CA TYR A 407 -4.29 9.89 10.23
C TYR A 407 -3.28 9.24 11.21
N ASP A 408 -2.70 8.06 10.87
CA ASP A 408 -1.57 7.50 11.63
C ASP A 408 -0.30 8.36 11.45
N ASN A 409 0.57 8.34 12.47
CA ASN A 409 1.85 9.03 12.42
C ASN A 409 2.90 8.21 11.66
N LEU A 410 3.60 8.84 10.70
CA LEU A 410 4.64 8.19 9.90
C LEU A 410 6.01 8.13 10.58
N SER A 411 6.25 8.89 11.65
CA SER A 411 7.54 9.04 12.33
C SER A 411 7.60 8.39 13.71
N HIS A 412 6.48 8.35 14.42
CA HIS A 412 6.38 7.86 15.79
C HIS A 412 5.20 6.88 15.92
N PHE A 413 5.49 5.59 15.77
CA PHE A 413 4.52 4.51 15.95
C PHE A 413 5.16 3.41 16.82
N VAL A 414 4.47 2.99 17.88
CA VAL A 414 5.08 2.17 18.96
C VAL A 414 4.93 0.65 18.71
N LYS A 415 3.96 0.23 17.89
CA LYS A 415 3.63 -1.20 17.68
C LYS A 415 3.23 -1.61 16.25
N LYS A 416 2.91 -0.65 15.38
CA LYS A 416 2.54 -0.92 13.98
C LYS A 416 3.80 -1.05 13.12
N GLN A 417 3.68 -1.71 11.97
CA GLN A 417 4.73 -1.81 10.97
C GLN A 417 4.54 -0.77 9.86
N ASP A 418 5.63 -0.30 9.27
CA ASP A 418 5.61 0.55 8.07
C ASP A 418 6.34 -0.13 6.91
N PRO A 419 5.62 -0.84 6.01
CA PRO A 419 6.24 -1.61 4.94
C PRO A 419 6.84 -0.73 3.83
N ARG A 420 6.78 0.61 3.94
CA ARG A 420 7.52 1.55 3.08
C ARG A 420 8.99 1.69 3.48
N ARG A 421 9.36 1.16 4.66
CA ARG A 421 10.72 1.19 5.22
C ARG A 421 11.31 -0.22 5.21
N GLN A 422 12.63 -0.30 5.38
CA GLN A 422 13.33 -1.59 5.55
C GLN A 422 13.55 -1.83 7.05
N ASP A 423 13.17 -3.00 7.55
CA ASP A 423 13.14 -3.29 9.00
C ASP A 423 14.53 -3.17 9.67
N GLY A 424 15.60 -3.36 8.89
CA GLY A 424 16.99 -3.17 9.33
C GLY A 424 17.51 -1.72 9.25
N GLU A 425 17.12 -0.94 8.22
CA GLU A 425 17.66 0.41 8.03
C GLU A 425 17.20 1.37 9.12
N ASP A 426 15.94 1.29 9.55
CA ASP A 426 15.38 2.20 10.55
C ASP A 426 16.00 2.00 11.94
N ARG A 427 16.21 0.75 12.36
CA ARG A 427 16.93 0.44 13.61
C ARG A 427 18.38 0.91 13.51
N ASN A 428 19.11 0.50 12.46
CA ASN A 428 20.53 0.84 12.30
C ASN A 428 20.74 2.36 12.17
N ARG A 429 19.83 3.08 11.51
CA ARG A 429 19.85 4.54 11.41
C ARG A 429 19.53 5.22 12.75
N SER A 430 18.61 4.66 13.53
CA SER A 430 18.31 5.17 14.89
C SER A 430 19.51 4.97 15.82
N VAL A 431 20.12 3.77 15.81
CA VAL A 431 21.37 3.49 16.52
C VAL A 431 22.48 4.45 16.05
N PHE A 432 22.69 4.59 14.75
CA PHE A 432 23.71 5.47 14.20
C PHE A 432 23.50 6.94 14.62
N ASN A 433 22.28 7.46 14.56
CA ASN A 433 21.96 8.83 14.98
C ASN A 433 22.19 9.02 16.49
N LEU A 434 21.84 8.03 17.31
CA LEU A 434 22.05 8.03 18.76
C LEU A 434 23.55 8.05 19.09
N LEU A 435 24.33 7.15 18.48
CA LEU A 435 25.78 7.06 18.69
C LEU A 435 26.54 8.26 18.13
N PHE A 436 26.10 8.79 16.98
CA PHE A 436 26.69 10.00 16.40
C PHE A 436 26.43 11.25 17.26
N ALA A 437 25.26 11.34 17.92
CA ALA A 437 25.00 12.39 18.91
C ALA A 437 25.90 12.24 20.15
N ALA A 438 26.13 11.01 20.62
CA ALA A 438 27.09 10.74 21.70
C ALA A 438 28.54 11.09 21.32
N TYR A 439 28.98 10.70 20.12
CA TYR A 439 30.29 11.05 19.55
C TYR A 439 30.49 12.57 19.40
N SER A 440 29.45 13.29 18.98
CA SER A 440 29.51 14.74 18.75
C SER A 440 29.34 15.58 20.02
N GLY A 441 29.04 14.97 21.17
CA GLY A 441 28.70 15.68 22.40
C GLY A 441 27.32 16.36 22.40
N ASP A 442 26.41 16.06 21.46
CA ASP A 442 25.10 16.74 21.36
C ASP A 442 24.07 16.17 22.37
N VAL A 443 24.18 16.63 23.61
CA VAL A 443 23.21 16.38 24.69
C VAL A 443 21.79 16.83 24.31
N SER A 444 21.61 17.81 23.40
CA SER A 444 20.28 18.26 22.98
C SER A 444 19.62 17.27 22.02
N ALA A 445 20.38 16.61 21.13
CA ALA A 445 19.90 15.47 20.37
C ALA A 445 19.54 14.29 21.28
N LEU A 446 20.42 13.92 22.23
CA LEU A 446 20.16 12.82 23.16
C LEU A 446 18.92 13.07 24.03
N ARG A 447 18.70 14.29 24.52
CA ARG A 447 17.47 14.69 25.21
C ARG A 447 16.23 14.51 24.34
N ARG A 448 16.28 14.86 23.04
CA ARG A 448 15.16 14.63 22.11
C ARG A 448 14.90 13.14 21.88
N PHE A 449 15.94 12.30 21.77
CA PHE A 449 15.78 10.86 21.61
C PHE A 449 15.17 10.20 22.86
N ALA A 450 15.69 10.52 24.04
CA ALA A 450 15.13 10.04 25.32
C ALA A 450 13.65 10.47 25.51
N LEU A 451 13.31 11.72 25.19
CA LEU A 451 11.92 12.21 25.22
C LEU A 451 10.99 11.53 24.19
N SER A 452 11.55 10.95 23.11
CA SER A 452 10.78 10.18 22.13
C SER A 452 10.59 8.71 22.50
N SER A 453 10.96 8.32 23.72
CA SER A 453 10.95 6.93 24.22
C SER A 453 11.82 5.98 23.37
N MET A 454 12.91 6.50 22.79
CA MET A 454 13.94 5.67 22.17
C MET A 454 14.70 4.90 23.25
N ASP A 455 14.96 3.62 23.00
CA ASP A 455 15.85 2.81 23.82
C ASP A 455 17.29 3.34 23.69
N MET A 456 17.91 3.68 24.82
CA MET A 456 19.24 4.28 24.88
C MET A 456 20.36 3.24 24.99
N ASP A 457 20.02 1.98 25.29
CA ASP A 457 20.95 0.84 25.36
C ASP A 457 21.05 0.09 24.01
N LEU A 458 20.56 0.70 22.92
CA LEU A 458 20.74 0.23 21.56
C LEU A 458 22.23 0.12 21.20
N LYS A 459 22.59 -1.03 20.62
CA LYS A 459 23.96 -1.42 20.27
C LYS A 459 24.24 -1.32 18.77
N ASP A 460 25.45 -0.90 18.39
CA ASP A 460 25.93 -1.01 17.00
C ASP A 460 26.38 -2.44 16.62
N HIS A 461 26.93 -2.58 15.41
CA HIS A 461 27.50 -3.84 14.94
C HIS A 461 28.66 -4.34 15.81
N ASP A 462 29.37 -3.46 16.49
CA ASP A 462 30.48 -3.77 17.41
C ASP A 462 29.99 -3.96 18.86
N SER A 463 28.68 -4.08 19.07
CA SER A 463 27.99 -4.24 20.35
C SER A 463 28.09 -3.03 21.31
N ARG A 464 28.58 -1.88 20.84
CA ARG A 464 28.77 -0.67 21.66
C ARG A 464 27.47 0.13 21.79
N THR A 465 27.23 0.65 22.99
CA THR A 465 26.12 1.56 23.32
C THR A 465 26.56 3.04 23.25
N ALA A 466 25.61 3.97 23.38
CA ALA A 466 25.92 5.40 23.49
C ALA A 466 26.89 5.73 24.63
N LEU A 467 26.86 4.93 25.71
CA LEU A 467 27.74 5.10 26.86
C LEU A 467 29.20 4.74 26.53
N HIS A 468 29.45 3.70 25.73
CA HIS A 468 30.80 3.36 25.25
C HIS A 468 31.39 4.51 24.42
N VAL A 469 30.64 4.98 23.42
CA VAL A 469 31.10 6.06 22.51
C VAL A 469 31.34 7.36 23.27
N ALA A 470 30.45 7.74 24.19
CA ALA A 470 30.64 8.94 25.02
C ALA A 470 31.83 8.81 25.99
N ALA A 471 32.09 7.60 26.50
CA ALA A 471 33.21 7.32 27.39
C ALA A 471 34.56 7.32 26.66
N ALA A 472 34.60 6.83 25.42
CA ALA A 472 35.79 6.83 24.56
C ALA A 472 36.20 8.23 24.09
N GLU A 473 35.25 9.13 23.82
CA GLU A 473 35.51 10.53 23.42
C GLU A 473 35.67 11.50 24.62
N GLY A 474 35.34 11.06 25.84
CA GLY A 474 35.48 11.86 27.07
C GLY A 474 34.35 12.89 27.31
N HIS A 475 33.19 12.76 26.66
CA HIS A 475 32.09 13.73 26.75
C HIS A 475 31.33 13.64 28.08
N MET A 476 31.86 14.29 29.13
CA MET A 476 31.33 14.31 30.50
C MET A 476 29.82 14.59 30.59
N ASP A 477 29.32 15.60 29.87
CA ASP A 477 27.90 15.98 29.93
C ASP A 477 26.97 14.94 29.30
N VAL A 478 27.47 14.21 28.30
CA VAL A 478 26.76 13.07 27.70
C VAL A 478 26.77 11.88 28.67
N VAL A 479 27.92 11.56 29.27
CA VAL A 479 28.02 10.46 30.25
C VAL A 479 27.05 10.68 31.41
N LYS A 480 27.07 11.87 32.02
CA LYS A 480 26.11 12.24 33.09
C LYS A 480 24.66 12.15 32.66
N PHE A 481 24.33 12.62 31.45
CA PHE A 481 22.97 12.50 30.93
C PHE A 481 22.53 11.02 30.79
N LEU A 482 23.40 10.16 30.27
CA LEU A 482 23.12 8.74 30.08
C LEU A 482 23.01 7.97 31.42
N THR A 483 23.86 8.26 32.41
CA THR A 483 23.84 7.59 33.72
C THR A 483 22.76 8.16 34.65
N GLU A 484 22.73 9.48 34.87
CA GLU A 484 21.81 10.11 35.84
C GLU A 484 20.37 10.18 35.33
N THR A 485 20.16 10.47 34.03
CA THR A 485 18.81 10.70 33.47
C THR A 485 18.26 9.47 32.76
N CYS A 486 19.03 8.83 31.88
CA CYS A 486 18.55 7.67 31.11
C CYS A 486 18.70 6.34 31.84
N LYS A 487 19.55 6.25 32.87
CA LYS A 487 19.92 5.01 33.57
C LYS A 487 20.40 3.89 32.65
N ALA A 488 21.22 4.23 31.66
CA ALA A 488 21.85 3.27 30.75
C ALA A 488 22.67 2.22 31.53
N ASP A 489 22.76 0.99 31.01
CA ASP A 489 23.46 -0.12 31.65
C ASP A 489 25.00 0.03 31.53
N PRO A 490 25.75 0.18 32.65
CA PRO A 490 27.20 0.34 32.64
C PRO A 490 27.97 -1.00 32.62
N PHE A 491 27.28 -2.14 32.55
CA PHE A 491 27.85 -3.49 32.51
C PHE A 491 27.71 -4.17 31.13
N VAL A 492 27.19 -3.46 30.13
CA VAL A 492 27.23 -3.93 28.74
C VAL A 492 28.68 -4.07 28.28
N GLU A 493 29.03 -5.26 27.79
CA GLU A 493 30.29 -5.52 27.07
C GLU A 493 30.13 -5.27 25.56
N ASP A 494 31.18 -4.73 24.95
CA ASP A 494 31.33 -4.61 23.49
C ASP A 494 31.89 -5.90 22.85
N ARG A 495 32.17 -5.89 21.54
CA ARG A 495 32.74 -7.05 20.82
C ARG A 495 34.11 -7.50 21.37
N TRP A 496 34.87 -6.60 21.97
CA TRP A 496 36.22 -6.87 22.49
C TRP A 496 36.21 -7.27 23.97
N GLY A 497 35.03 -7.33 24.61
CA GLY A 497 34.88 -7.59 26.04
C GLY A 497 35.20 -6.37 26.92
N ASN A 498 35.23 -5.18 26.32
CA ASN A 498 35.40 -3.93 27.05
C ASN A 498 34.06 -3.42 27.59
N LEU A 499 34.12 -2.86 28.78
CA LEU A 499 33.05 -2.05 29.39
C LEU A 499 33.27 -0.57 29.04
N PRO A 500 32.25 0.31 29.15
CA PRO A 500 32.42 1.75 28.94
C PRO A 500 33.53 2.38 29.80
N VAL A 501 33.74 1.84 31.00
CA VAL A 501 34.81 2.28 31.91
C VAL A 501 36.22 1.85 31.42
N ASN A 502 36.33 0.74 30.69
CA ASN A 502 37.60 0.30 30.09
C ASN A 502 37.95 1.22 28.91
N ASP A 503 36.97 1.60 28.09
CA ASP A 503 37.16 2.56 27.00
C ASP A 503 37.66 3.91 27.56
N ALA A 504 36.99 4.46 28.58
CA ALA A 504 37.45 5.70 29.21
C ALA A 504 38.87 5.60 29.80
N MET A 505 39.28 4.44 30.33
CA MET A 505 40.67 4.20 30.76
C MET A 505 41.64 4.13 29.58
N GLN A 506 41.26 3.44 28.50
CA GLN A 506 42.10 3.22 27.32
C GLN A 506 42.40 4.53 26.59
N PHE A 507 41.44 5.46 26.54
CA PHE A 507 41.61 6.79 25.94
C PHE A 507 42.08 7.88 26.93
N GLY A 508 42.22 7.55 28.23
CA GLY A 508 42.84 8.45 29.22
C GLY A 508 41.91 9.51 29.82
N HIS A 509 40.61 9.22 29.93
CA HIS A 509 39.60 10.15 30.44
C HIS A 509 39.29 9.93 31.94
N ASP A 510 40.27 10.23 32.80
CA ASP A 510 40.22 9.97 34.25
C ASP A 510 38.94 10.46 34.97
N GLU A 511 38.45 11.66 34.62
CA GLU A 511 37.21 12.21 35.19
C GLU A 511 35.97 11.37 34.83
N VAL A 512 35.91 10.87 33.59
CA VAL A 512 34.81 9.99 33.13
C VAL A 512 34.94 8.61 33.78
N VAL A 513 36.16 8.08 33.92
CA VAL A 513 36.43 6.83 34.66
C VAL A 513 35.92 6.91 36.09
N LYS A 514 36.08 8.06 36.76
CA LYS A 514 35.55 8.27 38.12
C LYS A 514 34.04 8.20 38.16
N VAL A 515 33.34 8.99 37.33
CA VAL A 515 31.87 9.01 37.25
C VAL A 515 31.30 7.61 36.93
N LEU A 516 31.91 6.87 35.98
CA LEU A 516 31.46 5.53 35.63
C LEU A 516 31.70 4.51 36.76
N LYS A 517 32.82 4.59 37.49
CA LYS A 517 33.08 3.72 38.66
C LYS A 517 32.10 3.98 39.80
N ASP A 518 31.82 5.25 40.09
CA ASP A 518 30.88 5.63 41.14
C ASP A 518 29.47 5.12 40.78
N TYR A 519 29.01 5.33 39.55
CA TYR A 519 27.74 4.81 39.04
C TYR A 519 27.67 3.26 39.02
N GLN A 520 28.75 2.56 38.64
CA GLN A 520 28.81 1.10 38.73
C GLN A 520 28.69 0.58 40.18
N GLN A 521 29.20 1.32 41.17
CA GLN A 521 29.01 0.96 42.58
C GLN A 521 27.56 1.18 43.01
N GLU A 522 26.92 2.28 42.60
CA GLU A 522 25.51 2.56 42.88
C GLU A 522 24.58 1.48 42.30
N CYS A 523 24.76 1.09 41.03
CA CYS A 523 23.97 0.02 40.42
C CYS A 523 24.11 -1.31 41.18
N ARG A 524 25.34 -1.72 41.54
CA ARG A 524 25.57 -2.95 42.33
C ARG A 524 24.98 -2.91 43.73
N GLN A 525 24.86 -1.72 44.33
CA GLN A 525 24.17 -1.57 45.63
C GLN A 525 22.65 -1.69 45.47
N GLN A 526 22.09 -1.10 44.42
CA GLN A 526 20.65 -1.21 44.11
C GLN A 526 20.25 -2.66 43.81
N GLU A 527 21.04 -3.41 43.02
CA GLU A 527 20.78 -4.84 42.76
C GLU A 527 20.75 -5.69 44.03
N LYS A 528 21.71 -5.47 44.95
CA LYS A 528 21.75 -6.19 46.24
C LYS A 528 20.51 -5.91 47.08
N GLN A 529 20.16 -4.64 47.27
CA GLN A 529 18.94 -4.24 47.99
C GLN A 529 17.68 -4.80 47.34
N HIS A 530 17.62 -4.89 46.00
CA HIS A 530 16.49 -5.47 45.30
C HIS A 530 16.42 -7.00 45.48
N SER A 531 17.55 -7.70 45.47
CA SER A 531 17.60 -9.14 45.77
C SER A 531 17.16 -9.46 47.19
N GLU A 532 17.57 -8.64 48.18
CA GLU A 532 17.20 -8.79 49.59
C GLU A 532 15.69 -8.53 49.79
N ALA A 533 15.14 -7.51 49.15
CA ALA A 533 13.70 -7.19 49.19
C ALA A 533 12.82 -8.26 48.50
N VAL A 534 13.30 -8.89 47.42
CA VAL A 534 12.60 -10.02 46.77
C VAL A 534 12.70 -11.29 47.61
N HIS A 535 13.79 -11.48 48.36
CA HIS A 535 13.94 -12.61 49.27
C HIS A 535 13.04 -12.45 50.52
N SER A 536 12.97 -11.24 51.11
CA SER A 536 12.04 -10.93 52.22
C SER A 536 10.58 -11.17 51.80
N LYS A 537 10.14 -10.66 50.65
CA LYS A 537 8.75 -10.87 50.18
C LYS A 537 8.38 -12.35 50.00
N LYS A 538 9.33 -13.22 49.67
CA LYS A 538 9.12 -14.68 49.59
C LYS A 538 9.01 -15.35 50.96
N LEU A 539 9.68 -14.82 51.99
CA LEU A 539 9.53 -15.29 53.37
C LEU A 539 8.16 -14.87 53.92
N ASP A 540 7.75 -13.61 53.71
CA ASP A 540 6.43 -13.10 54.12
C ASP A 540 5.26 -13.88 53.49
N THR A 541 5.42 -14.44 52.28
CA THR A 541 4.38 -15.27 51.65
C THR A 541 4.28 -16.68 52.23
N ILE A 542 5.31 -17.17 52.93
CA ILE A 542 5.34 -18.50 53.53
C ILE A 542 4.82 -18.45 54.98
N GLU A 543 5.16 -17.41 55.74
CA GLU A 543 4.62 -17.20 57.09
C GLU A 543 3.11 -16.86 57.10
N GLY A 544 2.55 -16.43 55.97
CA GLY A 544 1.11 -16.22 55.79
C GLY A 544 0.28 -17.49 55.48
N MET A 545 0.89 -18.68 55.47
CA MET A 545 0.21 -19.96 55.13
C MET A 545 0.43 -21.09 56.17
N VAL A 546 0.77 -20.75 57.42
CA VAL A 546 0.94 -21.71 58.55
C VAL A 546 -0.11 -21.47 59.62
#